data_AF-A0A6I1P2H9-F1
#
_entry.id   AF-A0A6I1P2H9-F1
#
_cell.length_a   1.000
_cell.length_b   1.000
_cell.length_c   1.000
_cell.angle_alpha   90.00
_cell.angle_beta   90.00
_cell.angle_gamma   90.00
#
_symmetry.space_group_name_H-M   'P 1'
#
loop_
_entity.id
_entity.type
_entity.pdbx_description
1 polymer ?
#
loop_
_entity_poly.entity_id
_entity_poly.type
_entity_poly.pdbx_seq_one_letter_code
_entity_poly.pdbx_strand_id
1 'polypeptide(L)'
;MAAASPLAVHRAAKGLIAGSPVSWRKQLLALSMPRCIIFGERSLPDPDTAWLPRHGIATRIVANAGHSLAWDNPAGFAAAIASALEANA
;
A
#
# COMPACT_ATOMS: atom_id res chain seq x y z
N MET A 1 3.66 -21.77 15.77
CA MET A 1 2.76 -20.60 15.86
C MET A 1 3.51 -19.48 16.56
N ALA A 2 3.76 -18.36 15.88
CA ALA A 2 4.31 -17.18 16.56
C ALA A 2 3.18 -16.48 17.31
N ALA A 3 3.22 -16.51 18.64
CA ALA A 3 2.33 -15.69 19.46
C ALA A 3 2.81 -14.24 19.38
N ALA A 4 1.91 -13.31 19.02
CA ALA A 4 2.24 -11.88 19.07
C ALA A 4 2.50 -11.47 20.53
N SER A 5 3.50 -10.61 20.74
CA SER A 5 3.77 -10.06 22.08
C SER A 5 2.55 -9.26 22.59
N PRO A 6 1.99 -9.57 23.77
CA PRO A 6 0.85 -8.83 24.31
C PRO A 6 1.12 -7.33 24.43
N LEU A 7 2.35 -6.95 24.77
CA LEU A 7 2.76 -5.55 24.85
C LEU A 7 2.75 -4.87 23.47
N ALA A 8 3.21 -5.56 22.43
CA ALA A 8 3.19 -5.04 21.06
C ALA A 8 1.75 -4.84 20.58
N VAL A 9 0.86 -5.81 20.83
CA VAL A 9 -0.56 -5.72 20.48
C VAL A 9 -1.24 -4.56 21.21
N HIS A 10 -1.01 -4.43 22.53
CA HIS A 10 -1.58 -3.33 23.31
C HIS A 10 -1.11 -1.96 22.80
N ARG A 11 0.19 -1.80 22.50
CA ARG A 11 0.75 -0.55 21.98
C ARG A 11 0.21 -0.21 20.59
N ALA A 12 0.09 -1.21 19.70
CA ALA A 12 -0.50 -1.01 18.39
C ALA A 12 -1.96 -0.53 18.50
N ALA A 13 -2.77 -1.18 19.33
CA ALA A 13 -4.16 -0.78 19.55
C ALA A 13 -4.27 0.64 20.15
N LYS A 14 -3.47 0.95 21.18
CA LYS A 14 -3.41 2.30 21.77
C LYS A 14 -3.00 3.35 20.75
N GLY A 15 -2.02 3.04 19.90
CA GLY A 15 -1.57 3.93 18.83
C GLY A 15 -2.64 4.16 17.76
N LEU A 16 -3.38 3.12 17.36
CA LEU A 16 -4.48 3.24 16.41
C LEU A 16 -5.61 4.12 16.94
N ILE A 17 -5.95 4.01 18.23
CA ILE A 17 -6.96 4.87 18.88
C ILE A 17 -6.47 6.31 18.99
N ALA A 18 -5.21 6.51 19.41
CA ALA A 18 -4.65 7.86 19.53
C ALA A 18 -4.52 8.57 18.17
N GLY A 19 -4.23 7.81 17.11
CA GLY A 19 -4.07 8.32 15.76
C GLY A 19 -2.81 9.18 15.58
N SER A 20 -2.81 9.98 14.51
CA SER A 20 -1.76 10.96 14.22
C SER A 20 -2.40 12.31 13.87
N PRO A 21 -1.81 13.45 14.28
CA PRO A 21 -2.30 14.77 13.89
C PRO A 21 -2.22 15.01 12.38
N VAL A 22 -1.37 14.26 11.67
CA VAL A 22 -1.24 14.31 10.21
C VAL A 22 -1.81 13.03 9.61
N SER A 23 -2.82 13.15 8.75
CA SER A 23 -3.42 11.98 8.10
C SER A 23 -2.42 11.25 7.19
N TRP A 24 -2.61 9.95 7.05
CA TRP A 24 -1.80 9.10 6.17
C TRP A 24 -1.73 9.64 4.74
N ARG A 25 -2.83 10.19 4.24
CA ARG A 25 -2.91 10.84 2.93
C ARG A 25 -1.97 12.05 2.84
N LYS A 26 -2.00 12.94 3.85
CA LYS A 26 -1.11 14.11 3.90
C LYS A 26 0.35 13.68 3.97
N GLN A 27 0.66 12.65 4.75
CA GLN A 27 2.02 12.10 4.82
C GLN A 27 2.48 11.56 3.46
N LEU A 28 1.65 10.75 2.78
CA LEU A 28 1.95 10.21 1.44
C LEU A 28 2.23 11.31 0.41
N LEU A 29 1.44 12.38 0.41
CA LEU A 29 1.62 13.51 -0.50
C LEU A 29 2.90 14.31 -0.21
N ALA A 30 3.32 14.37 1.06
CA ALA A 30 4.49 15.12 1.50
C ALA A 30 5.83 14.39 1.24
N LEU A 31 5.81 13.08 0.95
CA LEU A 31 7.01 12.34 0.58
C LEU A 31 7.64 12.93 -0.69
N SER A 32 8.93 13.25 -0.62
CA SER A 32 9.70 13.86 -1.72
C SER A 32 10.25 12.84 -2.72
N MET A 33 10.13 11.54 -2.44
CA MET A 33 10.50 10.48 -3.37
C MET A 33 9.34 10.08 -4.29
N PRO A 34 9.64 9.43 -5.42
CA PRO A 34 8.61 8.81 -6.24
C PRO A 34 7.79 7.78 -5.46
N ARG A 35 6.51 7.65 -5.80
CA ARG A 35 5.53 6.84 -5.07
C ARG A 35 4.70 6.02 -6.03
N CYS A 36 4.48 4.76 -5.69
CA CYS A 36 3.58 3.87 -6.40
C CYS A 36 2.71 3.10 -5.40
N ILE A 37 1.40 3.03 -5.64
CA ILE A 37 0.48 2.16 -4.90
C ILE A 37 0.07 0.99 -5.79
N ILE A 38 0.16 -0.22 -5.26
CA ILE A 38 -0.15 -1.46 -5.99
C ILE A 38 -1.47 -2.01 -5.46
N PHE A 39 -2.41 -2.23 -6.36
CA PHE A 39 -3.73 -2.81 -6.08
C PHE A 39 -3.82 -4.23 -6.63
N GLY A 40 -4.60 -5.07 -5.96
CA GLY A 40 -5.05 -6.33 -6.54
C GLY A 40 -6.30 -6.07 -7.38
N GLU A 41 -6.39 -6.67 -8.56
CA GLU A 41 -7.55 -6.55 -9.44
C GLU A 41 -8.88 -6.87 -8.74
N ARG A 42 -8.91 -7.88 -7.87
CA ARG A 42 -10.12 -8.27 -7.10
C ARG A 42 -10.46 -7.31 -5.97
N SER A 43 -9.59 -6.36 -5.65
CA SER A 43 -9.87 -5.28 -4.70
C SER A 43 -10.49 -4.05 -5.37
N LEU A 44 -10.72 -4.10 -6.69
CA LEU A 44 -11.36 -3.03 -7.45
C LEU A 44 -12.88 -3.26 -7.57
N PRO A 45 -13.69 -2.20 -7.77
CA PRO A 45 -13.28 -0.80 -7.97
C PRO A 45 -12.84 -0.10 -6.67
N ASP A 46 -11.84 0.77 -6.78
CA ASP A 46 -11.41 1.65 -5.70
C ASP A 46 -11.21 3.08 -6.26
N PRO A 47 -11.81 4.13 -5.66
CA PRO A 47 -11.69 5.51 -6.13
C PRO A 47 -10.25 6.02 -6.17
N ASP A 48 -9.35 5.48 -5.34
CA ASP A 48 -7.95 5.87 -5.30
C ASP A 48 -7.20 5.48 -6.58
N THR A 49 -7.67 4.48 -7.33
CA THR A 49 -7.07 4.14 -8.63
C THR A 49 -7.11 5.29 -9.63
N ALA A 50 -8.13 6.14 -9.56
CA ALA A 50 -8.26 7.35 -10.39
C ALA A 50 -7.74 8.60 -9.68
N TRP A 51 -7.87 8.69 -8.35
CA TRP A 51 -7.46 9.85 -7.58
C TRP A 51 -5.94 9.97 -7.46
N LEU A 52 -5.23 8.88 -7.17
CA LEU A 52 -3.77 8.87 -6.93
C LEU A 52 -2.96 9.38 -8.13
N PRO A 53 -3.20 8.93 -9.38
CA PRO A 53 -2.44 9.42 -10.53
C PRO A 53 -2.60 10.92 -10.76
N ARG A 54 -3.79 11.48 -10.48
CA ARG A 54 -4.03 12.93 -10.57
C ARG A 54 -3.23 13.76 -9.57
N HIS A 55 -2.70 13.12 -8.52
CA HIS A 55 -1.87 13.73 -7.49
C HIS A 55 -0.39 13.33 -7.60
N GLY A 56 0.02 12.83 -8.78
CA GLY A 56 1.42 12.46 -9.04
C GLY A 56 1.87 11.19 -8.32
N ILE A 57 0.94 10.33 -7.93
CA ILE A 57 1.24 9.03 -7.31
C ILE A 57 0.86 7.94 -8.32
N ALA A 58 1.85 7.18 -8.77
CA ALA A 58 1.63 6.10 -9.72
C ALA A 58 0.75 4.99 -9.10
N THR A 59 -0.01 4.30 -9.94
CA THR A 59 -0.79 3.12 -9.55
C THR A 59 -0.46 1.95 -10.46
N ARG A 60 -0.46 0.75 -9.88
CA ARG A 60 -0.30 -0.52 -10.62
C ARG A 60 -1.33 -1.52 -10.14
N ILE A 61 -1.77 -2.40 -11.04
CA ILE A 61 -2.77 -3.42 -10.75
C ILE A 61 -2.14 -4.79 -11.01
N VAL A 62 -2.27 -5.69 -10.05
CA VAL A 62 -1.87 -7.10 -10.17
C VAL A 62 -3.10 -7.92 -10.52
N ALA A 63 -3.07 -8.54 -11.70
CA ALA A 63 -4.14 -9.40 -12.18
C ALA A 63 -4.34 -10.62 -11.28
N ASN A 64 -5.58 -11.10 -11.18
CA ASN A 64 -5.96 -12.28 -10.40
C ASN A 64 -5.49 -12.25 -8.94
N ALA A 65 -5.44 -11.06 -8.32
CA ALA A 65 -5.04 -10.89 -6.92
C ALA A 65 -6.02 -9.98 -6.15
N GLY A 66 -6.21 -10.24 -4.86
CA GLY A 66 -6.91 -9.36 -3.92
C GLY A 66 -5.93 -8.63 -3.01
N HIS A 67 -6.29 -8.46 -1.73
CA HIS A 67 -5.44 -7.77 -0.76
C HIS A 67 -4.10 -8.51 -0.51
N SER A 68 -4.13 -9.85 -0.50
CA SER A 68 -2.97 -10.70 -0.26
C SER A 68 -2.16 -10.94 -1.54
N LEU A 69 -1.69 -9.86 -2.17
CA LEU A 69 -0.99 -9.85 -3.47
C LEU A 69 0.12 -10.90 -3.57
N ALA A 70 0.98 -10.97 -2.56
CA ALA A 70 2.14 -11.86 -2.54
C ALA A 70 1.77 -13.35 -2.41
N TRP A 71 0.55 -13.67 -1.98
CA TRP A 71 0.02 -15.04 -1.93
C TRP A 71 -0.74 -15.37 -3.21
N ASP A 72 -1.57 -14.43 -3.66
CA ASP A 72 -2.46 -14.65 -4.79
C ASP A 72 -1.72 -14.69 -6.13
N ASN A 73 -0.75 -13.78 -6.33
CA ASN A 73 0.05 -13.70 -7.54
C ASN A 73 1.47 -13.19 -7.24
N PRO A 74 2.35 -14.05 -6.68
CA PRO A 74 3.69 -13.65 -6.26
C PRO A 74 4.53 -13.07 -7.43
N ALA A 75 4.45 -13.68 -8.60
CA ALA A 75 5.21 -13.26 -9.78
C ALA A 75 4.72 -11.91 -10.32
N GLY A 76 3.40 -11.73 -10.44
CA GLY A 76 2.80 -10.47 -10.86
C GLY A 76 3.08 -9.34 -9.86
N PHE A 77 3.07 -9.64 -8.57
CA PHE A 77 3.43 -8.66 -7.53
C PHE A 77 4.91 -8.27 -7.61
N ALA A 78 5.82 -9.23 -7.77
CA ALA A 78 7.24 -8.96 -7.94
C ALA A 78 7.53 -8.08 -9.18
N ALA A 79 6.90 -8.39 -10.32
CA ALA A 79 7.02 -7.58 -11.53
C ALA A 79 6.47 -6.15 -11.34
N ALA A 80 5.35 -6.00 -10.63
CA ALA A 80 4.79 -4.69 -10.31
C ALA A 80 5.73 -3.86 -9.43
N ILE A 81 6.40 -4.48 -8.45
CA ILE A 81 7.43 -3.81 -7.63
C ILE A 81 8.64 -3.42 -8.49
N ALA A 82 9.19 -4.34 -9.27
CA ALA A 82 10.38 -4.08 -10.10
C ALA A 82 10.13 -2.89 -11.04
N SER A 83 9.00 -2.91 -11.75
CA SER A 83 8.64 -1.83 -12.67
C SER A 83 8.30 -0.53 -11.94
N ALA A 84 7.81 -0.58 -10.69
CA ALA A 84 7.66 0.62 -9.87
C ALA A 84 9.02 1.21 -9.47
N LEU A 85 10.06 0.40 -9.24
CA LEU A 85 11.40 0.89 -8.95
C LEU A 85 12.07 1.48 -10.19
N GLU A 86 11.91 0.84 -11.36
CA GLU A 86 12.48 1.30 -12.63
C GLU A 86 11.85 2.60 -13.14
N ALA A 87 10.52 2.75 -13.03
CA ALA A 87 9.83 3.99 -13.43
C ALA A 87 10.18 5.20 -12.55
N ASN A 88 10.88 4.95 -11.44
CA ASN A 88 11.24 5.92 -10.41
C ASN A 88 12.77 6.12 -10.32
N ALA A 89 13.56 5.47 -11.20
CA ALA A 89 14.99 5.69 -11.38
C ALA A 89 15.23 6.82 -12.40
#